data_AF-A0A6J4NL63-F1
#
_entry.id   AF-A0A6J4NL63-F1
#
_cell.length_a   1.000
_cell.length_b   1.000
_cell.length_c   1.000
_cell.angle_alpha   90.00
_cell.angle_beta   90.00
_cell.angle_gamma   90.00
#
_symmetry.space_group_name_H-M   'P 1'
#
loop_
_entity.id
_entity.type
_entity.pdbx_description
1 polymer ?
#
loop_
_entity_poly.entity_id
_entity_poly.type
_entity_poly.pdbx_seq_one_letter_code
_entity_poly.pdbx_strand_id
1 'polypeptide(L)' 'MNPARDLGPRIAHAILPIAGKGSSDWEYSWIPIVGPIIGGIVGAGLFVLLGFGG' A
#
# COMPACT_ATOMS: atom_id res chain seq x y z
N MET A 1 -1.55 4.48 6.69
CA MET A 1 -1.74 3.83 5.37
C MET A 1 -1.93 2.34 5.62
N ASN A 2 -3.07 1.75 5.26
CA ASN A 2 -3.36 0.35 5.57
C ASN A 2 -3.64 -0.39 4.25
N PRO A 3 -2.71 -1.23 3.76
CA PRO A 3 -2.85 -1.94 2.49
C PRO A 3 -4.13 -2.78 2.43
N ALA A 4 -4.52 -3.45 3.52
CA ALA A 4 -5.72 -4.28 3.55
C ALA A 4 -7.02 -3.47 3.40
N ARG A 5 -7.02 -2.23 3.91
CA ARG A 5 -8.15 -1.29 3.80
C ARG A 5 -8.33 -0.76 2.37
N ASP A 6 -7.25 -0.62 1.61
CA ASP A 6 -7.29 -0.06 0.25
C ASP A 6 -7.35 -1.15 -0.85
N LEU A 7 -6.80 -2.34 -0.60
CA LEU A 7 -6.77 -3.44 -1.58
C LEU A 7 -8.08 -4.22 -1.66
N GLY A 8 -8.76 -4.45 -0.52
CA GLY A 8 -10.03 -5.19 -0.48
C GLY A 8 -11.12 -4.58 -1.37
N PRO A 9 -11.42 -3.27 -1.23
CA PRO A 9 -12.38 -2.58 -2.10
C PRO A 9 -11.99 -2.57 -3.57
N ARG A 10 -10.68 -2.47 -3.89
CA ARG A 10 -10.18 -2.48 -5.27
C ARG A 10 -10.32 -3.85 -5.95
N ILE A 11 -10.05 -4.94 -5.22
CA ILE A 11 -10.23 -6.31 -5.72
C ILE A 11 -11.73 -6.59 -5.96
N ALA A 12 -12.61 -6.17 -5.06
CA ALA A 12 -14.05 -6.32 -5.26
C ALA A 12 -14.55 -5.52 -6.48
N HIS A 13 -14.09 -4.28 -6.68
CA HIS A 13 -14.39 -3.49 -7.89
C HIS A 13 -13.88 -4.14 -9.19
N ALA A 14 -12.72 -4.82 -9.13
CA ALA A 14 -12.15 -5.51 -10.27
C ALA A 14 -12.98 -6.72 -10.71
N ILE A 15 -13.43 -7.53 -9.74
CA ILE A 15 -14.07 -8.84 -9.97
C ILE A 15 -15.57 -8.72 -10.21
N LEU A 16 -16.26 -7.80 -9.53
CA LEU A 16 -17.71 -7.71 -9.65
C LEU A 16 -18.15 -7.07 -10.99
N PRO A 17 -19.21 -7.61 -11.63
CA PRO A 17 -19.80 -7.00 -12.81
C PRO A 17 -20.64 -5.78 -12.39
N ILE A 18 -20.03 -4.60 -12.44
CA ILE A 18 -20.67 -3.32 -12.14
C ILE A 18 -20.97 -2.62 -13.48
N ALA A 19 -22.25 -2.35 -13.76
CA ALA A 19 -22.67 -1.66 -14.98
C ALA A 19 -22.16 -0.21 -14.99
N GLY A 20 -21.51 0.21 -16.08
CA GLY A 20 -20.93 1.56 -16.22
C GLY A 20 -19.61 1.78 -15.48
N LYS A 21 -18.88 0.71 -15.09
CA LYS A 21 -17.63 0.86 -14.34
C LYS A 21 -16.51 1.51 -15.16
N GLY A 22 -15.80 2.43 -14.52
CA GLY A 22 -14.59 3.05 -15.05
C GLY A 22 -13.34 2.17 -14.84
N SER A 23 -12.19 2.74 -15.20
CA SER A 23 -10.85 2.21 -14.89
C SER A 23 -10.72 1.86 -13.41
N SER A 24 -10.07 0.74 -13.06
CA SER A 24 -9.79 0.36 -11.66
C SER A 24 -8.55 1.04 -11.07
N ASP A 25 -7.99 2.04 -11.77
CA ASP A 25 -6.87 2.90 -11.37
C ASP A 25 -5.72 2.14 -10.70
N TRP A 26 -5.32 1.04 -11.33
CA TRP A 26 -4.25 0.14 -10.89
C TRP A 26 -2.88 0.82 -10.83
N GLU A 27 -2.70 1.90 -11.59
CA GLU A 27 -1.45 2.68 -11.63
C GLU A 27 -1.04 3.19 -10.24
N TYR A 28 -2.00 3.45 -9.34
CA TYR A 28 -1.74 3.87 -7.95
C TYR A 28 -1.72 2.71 -6.93
N SER A 29 -2.06 1.49 -7.33
CA SER A 29 -2.30 0.36 -6.40
C SER A 29 -1.04 -0.19 -5.73
N TRP A 30 0.13 0.02 -6.34
CA TRP A 30 1.42 -0.42 -5.79
C TRP A 30 1.98 0.55 -4.74
N ILE A 31 1.63 1.83 -4.81
CA ILE A 31 2.11 2.88 -3.88
C ILE A 31 1.78 2.58 -2.41
N PRO A 32 0.54 2.19 -2.02
CA PRO A 32 0.23 1.85 -0.64
C PRO A 32 0.85 0.52 -0.18
N ILE A 33 1.49 -0.26 -1.07
CA ILE A 33 2.22 -1.48 -0.72
C ILE A 33 3.71 -1.15 -0.56
N VAL A 34 4.32 -0.56 -1.59
CA VAL A 34 5.75 -0.29 -1.64
C VAL A 34 6.15 0.87 -0.74
N GLY A 35 5.32 1.91 -0.62
CA GLY A 35 5.54 3.06 0.24
C GLY A 35 5.77 2.67 1.72
N PRO A 36 4.86 1.93 2.38
CA PRO A 36 5.07 1.51 3.75
C PRO A 36 6.20 0.49 3.93
N ILE A 37 6.46 -0.38 2.95
CA ILE A 37 7.60 -1.32 3.03
C ILE A 37 8.93 -0.56 3.05
N ILE A 38 9.14 0.36 2.09
CA ILE A 38 10.37 1.16 2.02
C ILE A 38 10.45 2.09 3.24
N GLY A 39 9.36 2.75 3.61
CA GLY A 39 9.31 3.62 4.78
C GLY A 39 9.63 2.87 6.08
N GLY A 40 9.15 1.62 6.21
CA GLY A 40 9.45 0.75 7.34
C GLY A 40 10.93 0.34 7.41
N ILE A 41 11.51 -0.07 6.28
CA ILE A 41 12.94 -0.43 6.19
C ILE A 41 13.82 0.77 6.52
N VAL A 42 13.54 1.93 5.91
CA VAL A 42 14.29 3.17 6.15
C VAL A 42 14.13 3.63 7.59
N GLY A 43 12.91 3.62 8.13
CA GLY A 43 12.64 4.01 9.51
C GLY A 43 13.35 3.11 10.52
N ALA A 44 13.30 1.80 10.34
CA ALA A 44 14.02 0.83 11.18
C ALA A 44 15.54 0.99 11.05
N GLY A 45 16.04 1.19 9.83
CA GLY A 45 17.46 1.43 9.57
C GLY A 45 17.96 2.71 10.25
N LEU A 46 17.20 3.80 10.17
CA LEU A 46 17.52 5.06 10.85
C LEU A 46 17.44 4.92 12.36
N PHE A 47 16.46 4.20 12.88
CA PHE A 47 16.33 3.94 14.31
C PHE A 47 17.57 3.23 14.88
N VAL A 48 18.06 2.21 14.19
CA VAL A 48 19.29 1.50 14.55
C VAL A 48 20.53 2.40 14.38
N LEU A 49 20.64 3.10 13.24
CA LEU A 49 21.79 3.94 12.91
C LEU A 49 21.96 5.12 13.89
N LEU A 50 20.86 5.68 14.38
CA LEU A 50 20.85 6.77 15.34
C LEU A 50 21.06 6.28 16.80
N GLY A 51 21.32 4.98 17.00
CA GLY A 51 21.66 4.42 18.30
C GLY A 51 20.48 4.14 19.22
N PHE A 52 19.24 4.21 18.71
CA PHE A 52 18.05 3.89 19.49
C PHE A 52 17.74 2.39 19.56
N GLY A 53 18.46 1.55 18.81
CA GLY A 53 18.28 0.10 18.75
C GLY A 53 19.12 -0.71 19.76
N GLY A 54 19.61 -0.06 20.81
CA GLY A 54 20.41 -0.68 21.89
C GLY A 54 19.58 -1.10 23.09
#